data_AF-A0A2M4AQ43-F1
#
_entry.id   AF-A0A2M4AQ43-F1
#
_cell.length_a   1.000
_cell.length_b   1.000
_cell.length_c   1.000
_cell.angle_alpha   90.00
_cell.angle_beta   90.00
_cell.angle_gamma   90.00
#
_symmetry.space_group_name_H-M   'P 1'
#
loop_
_entity.id
_entity.type
_entity.pdbx_description
1 polymer ?
#
loop_
_entity_poly.entity_id
_entity_poly.type
_entity_poly.pdbx_seq_one_letter_code
_entity_poly.pdbx_strand_id
1 'polypeptide(L)'
;KCHNIAYEMNRLKDLVKTVPKEDDKKDADKYETLIEKLVLGQQQQAKEQTQEFSKLVQVLATPKSESSQLEISLKRQALNQLPKFGGNPKDWPNFKRTFDETTEEGSFSNLENLNRLKQSLYGGALKNVQQLMLESENVPEILSRLNENFGRPDLVYLELLNDIPKICKDSKNVNIEITSG
;
A
#
# COMPACT_ATOMS: atom_id res chain seq x y z
N LYS A 1 -58.25 -57.98 -57.41
CA LYS A 1 -56.96 -57.59 -56.78
C LYS A 1 -56.73 -56.07 -56.84
N CYS A 2 -56.87 -55.41 -57.99
CA CYS A 2 -56.66 -53.95 -58.10
C CYS A 2 -57.67 -53.07 -57.33
N HIS A 3 -58.92 -53.51 -57.17
CA HIS A 3 -59.96 -52.76 -56.45
C HIS A 3 -59.65 -52.57 -54.95
N ASN A 4 -58.96 -53.54 -54.35
CA ASN A 4 -58.60 -53.51 -52.92
C ASN A 4 -57.42 -52.57 -52.65
N ILE A 5 -56.50 -52.46 -53.63
CA ILE A 5 -55.35 -51.56 -53.56
C ILE A 5 -55.81 -50.10 -53.68
N ALA A 6 -56.74 -49.81 -54.59
CA ALA A 6 -57.27 -48.45 -54.75
C ALA A 6 -58.02 -47.98 -53.48
N TYR A 7 -58.76 -48.87 -52.83
CA TYR A 7 -59.43 -48.59 -51.57
C TYR A 7 -58.43 -48.29 -50.44
N GLU A 8 -57.42 -49.13 -50.25
CA GLU A 8 -56.38 -48.89 -49.24
C GLU A 8 -55.55 -47.62 -49.55
N MET A 9 -55.27 -47.33 -50.81
CA MET A 9 -54.57 -46.09 -51.16
C MET A 9 -55.40 -44.83 -50.86
N ASN A 10 -56.71 -44.86 -51.07
CA ASN A 10 -57.57 -43.73 -50.71
C ASN A 10 -57.73 -43.61 -49.20
N ARG A 11 -57.88 -44.75 -48.49
CA ARG A 11 -57.94 -44.78 -47.02
C ARG A 11 -56.67 -44.22 -46.38
N LEU A 12 -55.50 -44.59 -46.92
CA LEU A 12 -54.22 -44.05 -46.46
C LEU A 12 -54.07 -42.55 -46.75
N LYS A 13 -54.55 -42.08 -47.92
CA LYS A 13 -54.56 -40.65 -48.25
C LYS A 13 -55.44 -39.84 -47.32
N ASP A 14 -56.59 -40.38 -46.93
CA ASP A 14 -57.48 -39.70 -45.99
C ASP A 14 -56.95 -39.75 -44.55
N LEU A 15 -56.27 -40.82 -44.14
CA LEU A 15 -55.55 -40.86 -42.85
C LEU A 15 -54.43 -39.82 -42.78
N VAL A 16 -53.64 -39.65 -43.85
CA VAL A 16 -52.55 -38.65 -43.93
C VAL A 16 -53.08 -37.21 -43.83
N LYS A 17 -54.33 -36.95 -44.25
CA LYS A 17 -54.96 -35.63 -44.05
C LYS A 17 -55.36 -35.35 -42.59
N THR A 18 -55.55 -36.41 -41.80
CA THR A 18 -55.93 -36.30 -40.38
C THR A 18 -54.75 -36.29 -39.42
N VAL A 19 -53.54 -36.60 -39.92
CA VAL A 19 -52.29 -36.39 -39.17
C VAL A 19 -52.05 -34.89 -39.10
N PRO A 20 -51.98 -34.28 -37.89
CA PRO A 20 -51.58 -32.89 -37.76
C PRO A 20 -50.22 -32.73 -38.46
N LYS A 21 -50.12 -31.82 -39.42
CA LYS A 21 -48.80 -31.41 -39.89
C LYS A 21 -48.12 -30.76 -38.70
N GLU A 22 -47.09 -31.40 -38.15
CA GLU A 22 -46.20 -30.76 -37.20
C GLU A 22 -45.63 -29.52 -37.92
N ASP A 23 -46.09 -28.34 -37.49
CA ASP A 23 -45.62 -27.05 -38.00
C ASP A 23 -44.20 -26.80 -37.44
N ASP A 24 -43.22 -27.58 -37.93
CA ASP A 24 -41.80 -27.58 -37.51
C ASP A 24 -41.12 -26.19 -37.56
N LYS A 25 -41.69 -25.25 -38.34
CA LYS A 25 -41.11 -23.92 -38.53
C LYS A 25 -41.25 -23.01 -37.31
N LYS A 26 -42.37 -23.12 -36.58
CA LYS A 26 -42.66 -22.26 -35.43
C LYS A 26 -41.82 -22.64 -34.20
N ASP A 27 -41.49 -23.92 -34.08
CA ASP A 27 -40.61 -24.42 -33.02
C ASP A 27 -39.14 -24.14 -33.33
N ALA A 28 -38.70 -24.27 -34.59
CA ALA A 28 -37.36 -23.84 -35.01
C ALA A 28 -37.10 -22.35 -34.72
N ASP A 29 -38.03 -21.46 -35.11
CA ASP A 29 -37.94 -20.02 -34.84
C ASP A 29 -37.86 -19.71 -33.33
N LYS A 30 -38.53 -20.52 -32.50
CA LYS A 30 -38.54 -20.40 -31.05
C LYS A 30 -37.18 -20.80 -30.44
N TYR A 31 -36.58 -21.89 -30.90
CA TYR A 31 -35.25 -22.31 -30.45
C TYR A 31 -34.16 -21.33 -30.92
N GLU A 32 -34.26 -20.83 -32.15
CA GLU A 32 -33.38 -19.79 -32.70
C GLU A 32 -33.43 -18.52 -31.83
N THR A 33 -34.64 -18.04 -31.50
CA THR A 33 -34.85 -16.89 -30.61
C THR A 33 -34.29 -17.13 -29.20
N LEU A 34 -34.39 -18.36 -28.67
CA LEU A 34 -33.84 -18.72 -27.35
C LEU A 34 -32.31 -18.70 -27.36
N ILE A 35 -31.68 -19.20 -28.42
CA ILE A 35 -30.23 -19.19 -28.60
C ILE A 35 -29.74 -17.76 -28.72
N GLU A 36 -30.38 -16.92 -29.53
CA GLU A 36 -30.02 -15.50 -29.66
C GLU A 36 -30.06 -14.78 -28.31
N LYS A 37 -31.12 -14.98 -27.51
CA LYS A 37 -31.23 -14.39 -26.17
C LYS A 37 -30.14 -14.87 -25.22
N LEU A 38 -29.79 -16.16 -25.26
CA LEU A 38 -28.70 -16.72 -24.45
C LEU A 38 -27.35 -16.13 -24.83
N VAL A 39 -27.06 -16.05 -26.13
CA VAL A 39 -25.81 -15.47 -26.65
C VAL A 39 -25.71 -13.98 -26.31
N LEU A 40 -26.79 -13.22 -26.52
CA LEU A 40 -26.85 -11.80 -26.16
C LEU A 40 -26.67 -11.59 -24.65
N GLY A 41 -27.27 -12.42 -23.81
CA GLY A 41 -27.11 -12.37 -22.36
C GLY A 41 -25.66 -12.60 -21.93
N GLN A 42 -25.00 -13.65 -22.45
CA GLN A 42 -23.59 -13.91 -22.17
C GLN A 42 -22.67 -12.78 -22.65
N GLN A 43 -22.94 -12.25 -23.84
CA GLN A 43 -22.14 -11.17 -24.40
C GLN A 43 -22.32 -9.86 -23.63
N GLN A 44 -23.53 -9.58 -23.14
CA GLN A 44 -23.80 -8.45 -22.26
C GLN A 44 -23.05 -8.59 -20.93
N GLN A 45 -23.12 -9.77 -20.31
CA GLN A 45 -22.38 -10.06 -19.07
C GLN A 45 -20.86 -9.93 -19.27
N ALA A 46 -20.32 -10.41 -20.39
CA ALA A 46 -18.90 -10.28 -20.72
C ALA A 46 -18.50 -8.81 -20.95
N LYS A 47 -19.38 -8.00 -21.58
CA LYS A 47 -19.17 -6.55 -21.74
C LYS A 47 -19.17 -5.83 -20.40
N GLU A 48 -20.11 -6.14 -19.51
CA GLU A 48 -20.18 -5.57 -18.16
C GLU A 48 -18.92 -5.92 -17.36
N GLN A 49 -18.49 -7.19 -17.37
CA GLN A 49 -17.25 -7.60 -16.72
C GLN A 49 -16.02 -6.92 -17.33
N THR A 50 -15.96 -6.77 -18.66
CA THR A 50 -14.86 -6.07 -19.34
C THR A 50 -14.86 -4.59 -18.99
N GLN A 51 -16.02 -3.96 -18.88
CA GLN A 51 -16.15 -2.56 -18.50
C GLN A 51 -15.74 -2.35 -17.03
N GLU A 52 -16.18 -3.21 -16.12
CA GLU A 52 -15.76 -3.18 -14.71
C GLU A 52 -14.25 -3.41 -14.58
N PHE A 53 -13.71 -4.39 -15.29
CA PHE A 53 -12.26 -4.63 -15.35
C PHE A 53 -11.51 -3.42 -15.92
N SER A 54 -12.03 -2.80 -16.99
CA SER A 54 -11.44 -1.59 -17.57
C SER A 54 -11.44 -0.41 -16.60
N LYS A 55 -12.49 -0.23 -15.79
CA LYS A 55 -12.52 0.79 -14.73
C LYS A 55 -11.43 0.54 -13.68
N LEU A 56 -11.28 -0.71 -13.23
CA LEU A 56 -10.25 -1.10 -12.27
C LEU A 56 -8.84 -0.91 -12.84
N VAL A 57 -8.61 -1.31 -14.08
CA VAL A 57 -7.34 -1.10 -14.79
C VAL A 57 -7.07 0.39 -14.97
N GLN A 58 -8.08 1.22 -15.24
CA GLN A 58 -7.89 2.66 -15.38
C GLN A 58 -7.50 3.34 -14.06
N VAL A 59 -8.04 2.89 -12.92
CA VAL A 59 -7.59 3.32 -11.57
C VAL A 59 -6.11 2.95 -11.37
N LEU A 60 -5.71 1.72 -11.75
CA LEU A 60 -4.33 1.24 -11.64
C LEU A 60 -3.37 1.87 -12.67
N ALA A 61 -3.86 2.28 -13.83
CA ALA A 61 -3.09 2.83 -14.95
C ALA A 61 -3.08 4.36 -14.97
N THR A 62 -3.68 5.03 -13.97
CA THR A 62 -3.57 6.49 -13.86
C THR A 62 -2.10 6.89 -13.71
N PRO A 63 -1.60 7.85 -14.51
CA PRO A 63 -0.20 8.24 -14.47
C PRO A 63 0.10 9.00 -13.17
N LYS A 64 1.04 8.44 -12.38
CA LYS A 64 2.00 9.12 -11.49
C LYS A 64 1.49 10.05 -10.37
N SER A 65 0.20 10.38 -10.28
CA SER A 65 -0.32 11.33 -9.28
C SER A 65 -1.07 10.64 -8.14
N GLU A 66 -1.88 9.62 -8.43
CA GLU A 66 -2.66 8.90 -7.39
C GLU A 66 -1.90 7.68 -6.83
N SER A 67 -1.11 6.99 -7.66
CA SER A 67 -0.16 5.93 -7.20
C SER A 67 0.80 6.47 -6.15
N SER A 68 1.27 7.71 -6.32
CA SER A 68 2.17 8.36 -5.37
C SER A 68 1.50 8.66 -4.03
N GLN A 69 0.24 9.05 -3.99
CA GLN A 69 -0.48 9.32 -2.73
C GLN A 69 -0.67 8.04 -1.90
N LEU A 70 -1.04 6.92 -2.53
CA LEU A 70 -1.17 5.63 -1.84
C LEU A 70 0.18 5.09 -1.38
N GLU A 71 1.21 5.15 -2.22
CA GLU A 71 2.58 4.77 -1.85
C GLU A 71 3.11 5.62 -0.69
N ILE A 72 2.92 6.95 -0.74
CA ILE A 72 3.30 7.87 0.33
C ILE A 72 2.53 7.53 1.61
N SER A 73 1.22 7.28 1.54
CA SER A 73 0.42 6.94 2.72
C SER A 73 0.86 5.62 3.38
N LEU A 74 1.22 4.60 2.58
CA LEU A 74 1.77 3.33 3.07
C LEU A 74 3.17 3.51 3.69
N LYS A 75 4.04 4.30 3.05
CA LYS A 75 5.39 4.62 3.55
C LYS A 75 5.33 5.43 4.85
N ARG A 76 4.40 6.39 4.96
CA ARG A 76 4.23 7.25 6.15
C ARG A 76 4.02 6.45 7.43
N GLN A 77 3.35 5.30 7.37
CA GLN A 77 3.15 4.45 8.55
C GLN A 77 4.48 3.95 9.15
N ALA A 78 5.44 3.61 8.29
CA ALA A 78 6.79 3.18 8.71
C ALA A 78 7.69 4.36 9.10
N LEU A 79 7.54 5.50 8.42
CA LEU A 79 8.41 6.69 8.57
C LEU A 79 7.99 7.64 9.70
N ASN A 80 6.78 7.47 10.26
CA ASN A 80 6.24 8.39 11.26
C ASN A 80 7.08 8.41 12.55
N GLN A 81 7.74 7.31 12.91
CA GLN A 81 8.50 7.20 14.15
C GLN A 81 9.93 7.72 13.99
N LEU A 82 10.36 8.56 14.94
CA LEU A 82 11.74 9.03 15.04
C LEU A 82 12.49 8.28 16.15
N PRO A 83 13.81 8.11 16.04
CA PRO A 83 14.62 7.60 17.12
C PRO A 83 14.50 8.51 18.35
N LYS A 84 14.55 7.91 19.55
CA LYS A 84 14.51 8.68 20.80
C LYS A 84 15.79 9.50 20.94
N PHE A 85 15.68 10.77 21.31
CA PHE A 85 16.83 11.65 21.49
C PHE A 85 16.78 12.43 22.81
N GLY A 86 17.75 12.13 23.67
CA GLY A 86 17.84 12.69 25.03
C GLY A 86 18.76 13.91 25.17
N GLY A 87 19.46 14.30 24.09
CA GLY A 87 20.48 15.35 24.11
C GLY A 87 21.92 14.84 24.21
N ASN A 88 22.18 13.60 23.80
CA ASN A 88 23.53 13.06 23.67
C ASN A 88 24.13 13.47 22.30
N PRO A 89 25.23 14.22 22.24
CA PRO A 89 25.86 14.62 20.98
C PRO A 89 26.18 13.46 20.03
N LYS A 90 26.55 12.28 20.53
CA LYS A 90 26.79 11.09 19.69
C LYS A 90 25.57 10.60 18.92
N ASP A 91 24.37 10.78 19.50
CA ASP A 91 23.12 10.31 18.91
C ASP A 91 22.54 11.32 17.91
N TRP A 92 23.02 12.58 17.95
CA TRP A 92 22.50 13.67 17.12
C TRP A 92 22.60 13.41 15.61
N PRO A 93 23.74 12.97 15.04
CA PRO A 93 23.86 12.75 13.60
C PRO A 93 22.84 11.74 13.06
N ASN A 94 22.62 10.66 13.81
CA ASN A 94 21.63 9.64 13.45
C ASN A 94 20.21 10.23 13.53
N PHE A 95 19.88 10.89 14.65
CA PHE A 95 18.57 11.53 14.82
C PHE A 95 18.25 12.54 13.72
N LYS A 96 19.18 13.46 13.43
CA LYS A 96 19.00 14.52 12.42
C LYS A 96 18.83 13.94 11.02
N ARG A 97 19.69 12.97 10.64
CA ARG A 97 19.57 12.29 9.34
C ARG A 97 18.22 11.59 9.20
N THR A 98 17.82 10.80 10.20
CA THR A 98 16.53 10.11 10.16
C THR A 98 15.39 11.11 10.07
N PHE A 99 15.43 12.22 10.81
CA PHE A 99 14.43 13.27 10.72
C PHE A 99 14.32 13.84 9.30
N ASP A 100 15.44 14.20 8.67
CA ASP A 100 15.45 14.82 7.34
C ASP A 100 14.93 13.86 6.26
N GLU A 101 15.50 12.64 6.19
CA GLU A 101 15.16 11.64 5.18
C GLU A 101 13.68 11.24 5.27
N THR A 102 13.18 10.98 6.48
CA THR A 102 11.77 10.60 6.68
C THR A 102 10.81 11.76 6.47
N THR A 103 11.24 12.99 6.75
CA THR A 103 10.44 14.20 6.50
C THR A 103 10.25 14.44 5.00
N GLU A 104 11.32 14.30 4.23
CA GLU A 104 11.31 14.43 2.78
C GLU A 104 10.51 13.29 2.14
N GLU A 105 10.86 12.03 2.41
CA GLU A 105 10.20 10.86 1.83
C GLU A 105 8.73 10.75 2.25
N GLY A 106 8.43 11.12 3.49
CA GLY A 106 7.07 11.09 4.04
C GLY A 106 6.25 12.32 3.67
N SER A 107 6.86 13.40 3.15
CA SER A 107 6.22 14.70 2.94
C SER A 107 5.43 15.16 4.18
N PHE A 108 6.07 15.10 5.35
CA PHE A 108 5.44 15.47 6.62
C PHE A 108 5.33 17.00 6.75
N SER A 109 4.16 17.47 7.16
CA SER A 109 3.93 18.89 7.44
C SER A 109 4.63 19.33 8.74
N ASN A 110 4.75 20.64 8.95
CA ASN A 110 5.29 21.21 10.19
C ASN A 110 4.53 20.73 11.43
N LEU A 111 3.21 20.62 11.36
CA LEU A 111 2.39 20.10 12.46
C LEU A 111 2.72 18.65 12.79
N GLU A 112 2.88 17.80 11.76
CA GLU A 112 3.24 16.40 11.94
C GLU A 112 4.64 16.25 12.49
N ASN A 113 5.61 17.00 11.95
CA ASN A 113 6.97 17.01 12.45
C ASN A 113 7.06 17.49 13.90
N LEU A 114 6.28 18.50 14.28
CA LEU A 114 6.19 18.94 15.68
C LEU A 114 5.70 17.79 16.58
N ASN A 115 4.68 17.05 16.16
CA ASN A 115 4.17 15.90 16.92
C ASN A 115 5.19 14.77 17.03
N ARG A 116 5.93 14.49 15.93
CA ARG A 116 7.01 13.50 15.91
C ARG A 116 8.14 13.90 16.87
N LEU A 117 8.54 15.17 16.87
CA LEU A 117 9.55 15.72 17.78
C LEU A 117 9.10 15.66 19.25
N LYS A 118 7.84 16.00 19.56
CA LYS A 118 7.28 15.88 20.92
C LYS A 118 7.34 14.45 21.45
N GLN A 119 7.19 13.46 20.59
CA GLN A 119 7.26 12.04 20.98
C GLN A 119 8.70 11.53 21.08
N SER A 120 9.62 12.07 20.30
CA SER A 120 11.00 11.55 20.21
C SER A 120 11.96 12.18 21.21
N LEU A 121 11.75 13.46 21.54
CA LEU A 121 12.64 14.22 22.41
C LEU A 121 12.34 13.97 23.89
N TYR A 122 13.40 13.83 24.67
CA TYR A 122 13.33 13.73 26.12
C TYR A 122 14.58 14.34 26.77
N GLY A 123 14.64 14.33 28.11
CA GLY A 123 15.85 14.70 28.84
C GLY A 123 16.34 16.14 28.56
N GLY A 124 17.64 16.28 28.30
CA GLY A 124 18.28 17.58 28.04
C GLY A 124 17.84 18.21 26.72
N ALA A 125 17.58 17.40 25.69
CA ALA A 125 17.08 17.89 24.41
C ALA A 125 15.70 18.53 24.55
N LEU A 126 14.73 17.84 25.16
CA LEU A 126 13.38 18.36 25.34
C LEU A 126 13.39 19.67 26.15
N LYS A 127 14.11 19.71 27.28
CA LYS A 127 14.20 20.91 28.13
C LYS A 127 14.70 22.14 27.37
N ASN A 128 15.58 21.95 26.39
CA ASN A 128 16.18 23.05 25.64
C ASN A 128 15.18 23.70 24.65
N VAL A 129 14.31 22.90 24.05
CA VAL A 129 13.40 23.36 22.97
C VAL A 129 11.92 23.39 23.36
N GLN A 130 11.57 22.97 24.57
CA GLN A 130 10.17 22.86 25.01
C GLN A 130 9.35 24.14 24.80
N GLN A 131 9.95 25.31 25.01
CA GLN A 131 9.28 26.60 24.83
C GLN A 131 8.96 26.92 23.37
N LEU A 132 9.73 26.36 22.43
CA LEU A 132 9.52 26.53 20.99
C LEU A 132 8.42 25.59 20.45
N MET A 133 8.06 24.55 21.19
CA MET A 133 7.12 23.50 20.75
C MET A 133 5.63 23.88 20.84
N LEU A 134 5.33 25.18 20.96
CA LEU A 134 3.97 25.72 21.04
C LEU A 134 3.33 25.82 19.66
N GLU A 135 4.07 26.30 18.66
CA GLU A 135 3.60 26.44 17.28
C GLU A 135 4.35 25.50 16.32
N SER A 136 3.64 24.98 15.32
CA SER A 136 4.21 24.14 14.25
C SER A 136 5.27 24.87 13.44
N GLU A 137 5.13 26.18 13.25
CA GLU A 137 6.05 26.98 12.44
C GLU A 137 7.45 27.09 13.05
N ASN A 138 7.60 26.76 14.33
CA ASN A 138 8.88 26.78 15.03
C ASN A 138 9.72 25.51 14.80
N VAL A 139 9.25 24.53 14.02
CA VAL A 139 10.02 23.30 13.73
C VAL A 139 11.44 23.57 13.20
N PRO A 140 11.66 24.52 12.26
CA PRO A 140 13.01 24.86 11.81
C PRO A 140 13.88 25.43 12.95
N GLU A 141 13.33 26.29 13.80
CA GLU A 141 14.03 26.89 14.94
C GLU A 141 14.38 25.83 16.00
N ILE A 142 13.47 24.89 16.26
CA ILE A 142 13.71 23.74 17.15
C ILE A 142 14.93 22.94 16.67
N LEU A 143 14.99 22.63 15.37
CA LEU A 143 16.11 21.87 14.80
C LEU A 143 17.41 22.67 14.82
N SER A 144 17.37 23.98 14.55
CA SER A 144 18.55 24.85 14.67
C SER A 144 19.11 24.82 16.07
N ARG A 145 18.25 25.01 17.07
CA ARG A 145 18.66 25.02 18.48
C ARG A 145 19.25 23.68 18.93
N LEU A 146 18.65 22.56 18.54
CA LEU A 146 19.21 21.24 18.85
C LEU A 146 20.56 21.02 18.15
N ASN A 147 20.71 21.51 16.92
CA ASN A 147 21.97 21.42 16.19
C ASN A 147 23.09 22.26 16.84
N GLU A 148 22.78 23.46 17.30
CA GLU A 148 23.72 24.34 18.00
C GLU A 148 24.21 23.72 19.32
N ASN A 149 23.30 23.05 20.05
CA ASN A 149 23.60 22.46 21.35
C ASN A 149 24.23 21.07 21.29
N PHE A 150 23.88 20.23 20.29
CA PHE A 150 24.25 18.82 20.26
C PHE A 150 24.92 18.38 18.94
N GLY A 151 24.86 19.19 17.88
CA GLY A 151 25.43 18.88 16.57
C GLY A 151 26.87 19.33 16.36
N ARG A 152 27.54 19.76 17.41
CA ARG A 152 28.92 20.23 17.32
C ARG A 152 29.89 19.04 17.27
N PRO A 153 30.72 18.92 16.20
CA PRO A 153 31.68 17.82 16.08
C PRO A 153 32.71 17.82 17.22
N ASP A 154 33.02 18.99 17.79
CA ASP A 154 33.90 19.13 18.96
C ASP A 154 33.38 18.35 20.18
N LEU A 155 32.06 18.36 20.40
CA LEU A 155 31.43 17.66 21.52
C LEU A 155 31.48 16.15 21.30
N VAL A 156 31.23 15.70 20.08
CA VAL A 156 31.34 14.28 19.70
C VAL A 156 32.77 13.78 19.90
N TYR A 157 33.76 14.57 19.48
CA TYR A 157 35.18 14.24 19.66
C TYR A 157 35.57 14.14 21.14
N LEU A 158 35.18 15.12 21.97
CA LEU A 158 35.43 15.09 23.42
C LEU A 158 34.76 13.88 24.09
N GLU A 159 33.56 13.51 23.65
CA GLU A 159 32.84 12.38 24.22
C GLU A 159 33.41 11.02 23.75
N LEU A 160 33.98 10.94 22.55
CA LEU A 160 34.79 9.81 22.10
C LEU A 160 36.10 9.70 22.89
N LEU A 161 36.79 10.81 23.13
CA LEU A 161 38.00 10.85 23.96
C LEU A 161 37.72 10.39 25.41
N ASN A 162 36.57 10.74 25.97
CA ASN A 162 36.16 10.28 27.30
C ASN A 162 35.89 8.77 27.41
N ASP A 163 35.65 8.10 26.28
CA ASP A 163 35.45 6.64 26.26
C ASP A 163 36.77 5.87 26.12
N ILE A 164 37.84 6.48 25.59
CA ILE A 164 39.15 5.85 25.45
C ILE A 164 39.69 5.32 26.80
N PRO A 165 39.64 6.09 27.92
CA PRO A 165 40.06 5.58 29.23
C PRO A 165 39.25 4.38 29.72
N LYS A 166 37.97 4.26 29.32
CA LYS A 166 37.11 3.12 29.72
C LYS A 166 37.52 1.86 28.96
N ILE A 167 37.67 1.97 27.64
CA ILE A 167 38.13 0.89 26.76
C ILE A 167 39.52 0.39 27.19
N CYS A 168 40.41 1.31 27.57
CA CYS A 168 41.75 0.97 28.07
C CYS A 168 41.75 0.34 29.48
N LYS A 169 40.73 0.58 30.31
CA LYS A 169 40.59 -0.09 31.62
C LYS A 169 40.05 -1.50 31.47
N ASP A 170 39.06 -1.70 30.61
CA ASP A 170 38.48 -3.02 30.34
C ASP A 170 39.53 -3.98 29.75
N SER A 171 40.42 -3.48 28.90
CA SER A 171 41.54 -4.23 28.33
C SER A 171 42.61 -4.64 29.36
N LYS A 172 42.75 -3.88 30.46
CA LYS A 172 43.69 -4.20 31.56
C LYS A 172 43.10 -5.21 32.54
N ASN A 173 41.77 -5.24 32.70
CA ASN A 173 41.09 -6.19 33.58
C ASN A 173 41.07 -7.62 33.02
N VAL A 174 41.04 -7.79 31.69
CA VAL A 174 41.14 -9.11 31.03
C VAL A 174 42.49 -9.80 31.26
N ASN A 175 43.57 -9.04 31.47
CA ASN A 175 44.91 -9.62 31.66
C ASN A 175 45.20 -10.06 33.11
N ILE A 176 44.34 -9.74 34.08
CA ILE A 176 44.61 -10.07 35.50
C ILE A 176 43.98 -11.42 35.91
N GLU A 177 42.98 -11.92 35.19
CA GLU A 177 42.33 -13.21 35.52
C GLU A 177 43.04 -14.45 34.93
N ILE A 178 44.00 -14.30 34.02
CA ILE A 178 44.67 -15.45 33.37
C ILE A 178 45.97 -15.87 34.09
N THR A 179 46.45 -15.11 35.08
CA THR A 179 47.73 -15.41 35.79
C THR A 179 47.55 -15.74 37.27
N SER A 180 46.38 -16.23 37.68
CA SER A 180 46.15 -16.75 39.04
C SER A 180 45.42 -18.10 38.96
N GLY A 181 46.19 -19.12 38.57
CA GLY A 181 45.80 -20.53 38.57
C GLY A 181 47.05 -21.39 38.72
#